data_AF-A0A917QVD6-F1
#
_entry.id   AF-A0A917QVD6-F1
#
_cell.length_a   1.000
_cell.length_b   1.000
_cell.length_c   1.000
_cell.angle_alpha   90.00
_cell.angle_beta   90.00
_cell.angle_gamma   90.00
#
_symmetry.space_group_name_H-M   'P 1'
#
loop_
_entity.id
_entity.type
_entity.pdbx_description
1 polymer ?
#
loop_
_entity_poly.entity_id
_entity_poly.type
_entity_poly.pdbx_seq_one_letter_code
_entity_poly.pdbx_strand_id
1 'polypeptide(L)'
;MATAVDFAARLIKPSAIRAAGHSAVLAYVSPSRPGANFGAKPITRAYADELRATGLEIVSIWQFGKPGDATPSDFTTGFDGGRRMAEQALATHLSLGAPRRAPIFFAIDQDITLAEWNSTAVEFFRGVNAVLGVEWTGIYAHSRACAWAIQDGVIGSRGGFSWAWQTRAWSGSEREARAVLYQRIIDTPTNPGPLIDGTSVDVNDILAPDYGQWTLDRPAISAPPFEQLDLLGGSYDSRDGARITNFILHTQEGNGTAQSLAAYLNNPNNGVSYHYTLRDSVLARVVDEQFASWSVLSANAFTVNLCFAGSRVAWSRAQWLAIDADLRIAAFIAVRSARQHGFSTEVIAPPYHVAEGITDHHYITQALGIGSHTDVGSNFPWDVFASYVAEYAGSVGPVPNAIDDRAAATPWLGARRTNGELPTADGVGRFAEFDNGFVYWHPTTGPHAVPTSIMEKYAELRWERGPLGYPTEERIEVNDVPAPKPGVSQAFQGGTIYRRAGRPGYWVHGAIGDRWRAAGGVSGELGWPTSDERPLEDGAYQEFEFGRVYWAPGQVVALRNSGEPDTPLSETA
;
A
#
# COMPACT_ATOMS: atom_id res chain seq x y z
N MET A 1 13.38 14.44 13.29
CA MET A 1 12.40 13.34 13.27
C MET A 1 11.82 13.19 14.67
N ALA A 2 10.51 12.94 14.78
CA ALA A 2 9.89 12.63 16.07
C ALA A 2 10.39 11.26 16.57
N THR A 3 10.55 11.12 17.88
CA THR A 3 11.06 9.89 18.49
C THR A 3 10.17 9.43 19.63
N ALA A 4 10.16 8.11 19.85
CA ALA A 4 9.58 7.45 20.99
C ALA A 4 10.69 6.80 21.83
N VAL A 5 10.40 6.52 23.10
CA VAL A 5 11.30 5.78 23.99
C VAL A 5 10.61 4.54 24.53
N ASP A 6 11.39 3.50 24.80
CA ASP A 6 10.92 2.32 25.53
C ASP A 6 11.92 1.96 26.62
N PHE A 7 11.40 1.44 27.74
CA PHE A 7 12.16 1.13 28.95
C PHE A 7 11.37 0.16 29.84
N ALA A 8 12.09 -0.76 30.49
CA ALA A 8 11.49 -1.78 31.36
C ALA A 8 11.82 -1.61 32.84
N ALA A 9 13.00 -1.07 33.17
CA ALA A 9 13.55 -1.12 34.53
C ALA A 9 12.68 -0.40 35.58
N ARG A 10 12.22 0.82 35.28
CA ARG A 10 11.32 1.61 36.13
C ARG A 10 10.57 2.66 35.32
N LEU A 11 9.51 3.21 35.89
CA LEU A 11 8.82 4.37 35.32
C LEU A 11 9.71 5.62 35.35
N ILE A 12 9.69 6.37 34.26
CA ILE A 12 10.39 7.65 34.10
C ILE A 12 9.35 8.76 34.16
N LYS A 13 9.64 9.88 34.82
CA LYS A 13 8.69 11.00 34.89
C LYS A 13 8.31 11.49 33.48
N PRO A 14 7.02 11.58 33.12
CA PRO A 14 6.57 12.02 31.79
C PRO A 14 7.15 13.38 31.37
N SER A 15 7.26 14.33 32.30
CA SER A 15 7.87 15.64 32.04
C SER A 15 9.35 15.54 31.65
N ALA A 16 10.10 14.59 32.21
CA ALA A 16 11.51 14.36 31.85
C ALA A 16 11.63 13.77 30.44
N ILE A 17 10.75 12.84 30.06
CA ILE A 17 10.68 12.28 28.71
C ILE A 17 10.40 13.39 27.69
N ARG A 18 9.43 14.26 27.98
CA ARG A 18 9.10 15.41 27.13
C ARG A 18 10.26 16.41 27.03
N ALA A 19 10.92 16.70 28.15
CA ALA A 19 12.07 17.60 28.20
C ALA A 19 13.28 17.04 27.43
N ALA A 20 13.43 15.71 27.35
CA ALA A 20 14.42 15.04 26.52
C ALA A 20 14.09 15.07 25.02
N GLY A 21 12.94 15.64 24.62
CA GLY A 21 12.56 15.85 23.22
C GLY A 21 11.79 14.68 22.58
N HIS A 22 11.39 13.69 23.37
CA HIS A 22 10.60 12.56 22.88
C HIS A 22 9.10 12.89 22.86
N SER A 23 8.39 12.28 21.91
CA SER A 23 6.97 12.54 21.65
C SER A 23 6.06 11.38 22.09
N ALA A 24 6.62 10.19 22.33
CA ALA A 24 5.84 9.02 22.69
C ALA A 24 6.61 8.04 23.61
N VAL A 25 5.86 7.16 24.26
CA VAL A 25 6.38 6.01 25.00
C VAL A 25 5.81 4.73 24.41
N LEU A 26 6.68 3.77 24.07
CA LEU A 26 6.28 2.41 23.72
C LEU A 26 6.20 1.61 25.02
N ALA A 27 4.98 1.46 25.52
CA ALA A 27 4.70 1.02 26.88
C ALA A 27 4.35 -0.47 26.95
N TYR A 28 5.00 -1.18 27.86
CA TYR A 28 4.75 -2.59 28.08
C TYR A 28 3.39 -2.83 28.73
N VAL A 29 2.55 -3.62 28.04
CA VAL A 29 1.28 -4.17 28.55
C VAL A 29 1.42 -5.62 29.01
N SER A 30 2.65 -6.13 29.06
CA SER A 30 3.01 -7.44 29.59
C SER A 30 3.45 -7.37 31.06
N PRO A 31 3.26 -8.44 31.85
CA PRO A 31 3.82 -8.52 33.19
C PRO A 31 5.33 -8.76 33.18
N SER A 32 5.96 -8.55 34.34
CA SER A 32 7.33 -9.05 34.59
C SER A 32 7.35 -10.58 34.57
N ARG A 33 8.33 -11.17 33.88
CA ARG A 33 8.58 -12.61 33.94
C ARG A 33 9.14 -13.04 35.32
N PRO A 34 8.96 -14.31 35.72
CA PRO A 34 9.50 -14.81 36.98
C PRO A 34 11.01 -14.52 37.14
N GLY A 35 11.41 -14.03 38.30
CA GLY A 35 12.82 -13.70 38.60
C GLY A 35 13.30 -12.34 38.08
N ALA A 36 12.48 -11.62 37.30
CA ALA A 36 12.75 -10.24 36.91
C ALA A 36 11.84 -9.26 37.67
N ASN A 37 12.40 -8.12 38.09
CA ASN A 37 11.66 -7.04 38.75
C ASN A 37 11.68 -5.79 37.87
N PHE A 38 10.82 -5.74 36.84
CA PHE A 38 10.69 -4.58 35.97
C PHE A 38 9.61 -3.64 36.48
N GLY A 39 10.01 -2.46 36.96
CA GLY A 39 9.09 -1.45 37.49
C GLY A 39 8.20 -0.78 36.44
N ALA A 40 8.41 -1.05 35.14
CA ALA A 40 7.59 -0.56 34.04
C ALA A 40 6.83 -1.66 33.28
N LYS A 41 6.75 -2.90 33.81
CA LYS A 41 6.04 -4.03 33.16
C LYS A 41 4.98 -4.67 34.09
N PRO A 42 3.67 -4.45 33.87
CA PRO A 42 3.09 -3.51 32.90
C PRO A 42 3.14 -2.07 33.43
N ILE A 43 2.91 -1.08 32.56
CA ILE A 43 2.58 0.27 33.02
C ILE A 43 1.24 0.30 33.76
N THR A 44 0.95 1.36 34.51
CA THR A 44 -0.31 1.54 35.24
C THR A 44 -1.24 2.53 34.56
N ARG A 45 -2.54 2.47 34.88
CA ARG A 45 -3.53 3.45 34.39
C ARG A 45 -3.16 4.87 34.78
N ALA A 46 -2.74 5.09 36.02
CA ALA A 46 -2.30 6.38 36.51
C ALA A 46 -1.13 6.93 35.68
N TYR A 47 -0.14 6.08 35.38
CA TYR A 47 0.99 6.49 34.55
C TYR A 47 0.60 6.80 33.10
N ALA A 48 -0.32 6.02 32.51
CA ALA A 48 -0.87 6.31 31.19
C ALA A 48 -1.62 7.65 31.16
N ASP A 49 -2.37 7.97 32.21
CA ASP A 49 -3.05 9.26 32.36
C ASP A 49 -2.03 10.42 32.48
N GLU A 50 -0.95 10.24 33.24
CA GLU A 50 0.12 11.24 33.36
C GLU A 50 0.89 11.49 32.05
N LEU A 51 1.19 10.42 31.28
CA LEU A 51 1.80 10.52 29.96
C LEU A 51 0.94 11.39 29.03
N ARG A 52 -0.36 11.08 28.94
CA ARG A 52 -1.30 11.83 28.10
C ARG A 52 -1.48 13.28 28.56
N ALA A 53 -1.56 13.52 29.87
CA ALA A 53 -1.65 14.87 30.42
C ALA A 53 -0.41 15.73 30.08
N THR A 54 0.74 15.10 29.83
CA THR A 54 1.98 15.77 29.41
C THR A 54 2.09 15.92 27.88
N GLY A 55 1.09 15.46 27.13
CA GLY A 55 1.09 15.47 25.67
C GLY A 55 2.04 14.43 25.04
N LEU A 56 2.36 13.36 25.77
CA LEU A 56 3.07 12.21 25.22
C LEU A 56 2.07 11.18 24.69
N GLU A 57 2.39 10.64 23.53
CA GLU A 57 1.66 9.53 22.93
C GLU A 57 2.05 8.19 23.57
N ILE A 58 1.15 7.21 23.50
CA ILE A 58 1.36 5.86 24.02
C ILE A 58 1.14 4.85 22.90
N VAL A 59 2.03 3.88 22.79
CA VAL A 59 1.89 2.69 21.92
C VAL A 59 2.06 1.46 22.80
N SER A 60 1.27 0.42 22.58
CA SER A 60 1.34 -0.80 23.40
C SER A 60 2.30 -1.84 22.83
N ILE A 61 3.16 -2.39 23.68
CA ILE A 61 4.01 -3.54 23.38
C ILE A 61 3.79 -4.68 24.36
N TRP A 62 3.76 -5.90 23.85
CA TRP A 62 3.87 -7.13 24.60
C TRP A 62 5.24 -7.76 24.41
N GLN A 63 5.93 -7.99 25.53
CA GLN A 63 7.09 -8.88 25.61
C GLN A 63 7.17 -9.45 27.01
N PHE A 64 6.99 -10.75 27.16
CA PHE A 64 7.09 -11.46 28.43
C PHE A 64 8.39 -12.26 28.52
N GLY A 65 8.59 -13.22 27.62
CA GLY A 65 9.76 -14.09 27.55
C GLY A 65 11.02 -13.43 26.98
N LYS A 66 12.16 -14.11 27.14
CA LYS A 66 13.46 -13.68 26.61
C LYS A 66 14.30 -14.89 26.18
N PRO A 67 15.09 -14.83 25.09
CA PRO A 67 15.98 -15.93 24.72
C PRO A 67 16.97 -16.27 25.84
N GLY A 68 17.20 -17.57 26.05
CA GLY A 68 18.17 -18.09 27.03
C GLY A 68 17.74 -17.97 28.50
N ASP A 69 16.51 -17.53 28.77
CA ASP A 69 15.90 -17.48 30.10
C ASP A 69 15.07 -18.76 30.37
N ALA A 70 14.72 -19.01 31.63
CA ALA A 70 13.76 -20.06 32.00
C ALA A 70 12.37 -19.80 31.39
N THR A 71 12.08 -18.55 31.04
CA THR A 71 10.92 -18.13 30.25
C THR A 71 11.38 -17.79 28.82
N PRO A 72 11.36 -18.76 27.87
CA PRO A 72 11.87 -18.55 26.53
C PRO A 72 11.03 -17.51 25.76
N SER A 73 11.53 -17.07 24.62
CA SER A 73 10.88 -16.08 23.76
C SER A 73 9.44 -16.45 23.42
N ASP A 74 8.53 -15.48 23.50
CA ASP A 74 7.09 -15.68 23.45
C ASP A 74 6.64 -16.48 22.22
N PHE A 75 7.22 -16.20 21.05
CA PHE A 75 6.86 -16.86 19.79
C PHE A 75 7.04 -18.39 19.82
N THR A 76 7.95 -18.92 20.65
CA THR A 76 8.21 -20.37 20.77
C THR A 76 7.01 -21.16 21.29
N THR A 77 6.01 -20.47 21.83
CA THR A 77 4.78 -21.08 22.34
C THR A 77 3.73 -21.37 21.26
N GLY A 78 3.97 -20.93 20.01
CA GLY A 78 3.09 -21.17 18.87
C GLY A 78 1.69 -20.57 19.05
N PHE A 79 0.72 -21.09 18.31
CA PHE A 79 -0.64 -20.57 18.23
C PHE A 79 -1.33 -20.37 19.60
N ASP A 80 -1.35 -21.41 20.44
CA ASP A 80 -2.06 -21.34 21.72
C ASP A 80 -1.43 -20.35 22.69
N GLY A 81 -0.11 -20.19 22.65
CA GLY A 81 0.57 -19.18 23.43
C GLY A 81 0.33 -17.77 22.90
N GLY A 82 0.36 -17.57 21.59
CA GLY A 82 -0.01 -16.31 20.95
C GLY A 82 -1.41 -15.85 21.33
N ARG A 83 -2.41 -16.75 21.24
CA ARG A 83 -3.79 -16.47 21.66
C ARG A 83 -3.88 -16.08 23.13
N ARG A 84 -3.31 -16.87 24.04
CA ARG A 84 -3.32 -16.59 25.48
C ARG A 84 -2.65 -15.26 25.83
N MET A 85 -1.54 -14.94 25.21
CA MET A 85 -0.83 -13.68 25.45
C MET A 85 -1.59 -12.50 24.88
N ALA A 86 -2.24 -12.66 23.72
CA ALA A 86 -3.09 -11.64 23.14
C ALA A 86 -4.33 -11.34 23.99
N GLU A 87 -4.97 -12.35 24.59
CA GLU A 87 -6.06 -12.16 25.55
C GLU A 87 -5.62 -11.30 26.74
N GLN A 88 -4.44 -11.59 27.30
CA GLN A 88 -3.87 -10.84 28.43
C GLN A 88 -3.45 -9.42 28.03
N ALA A 89 -2.81 -9.29 26.87
CA ALA A 89 -2.39 -8.01 26.32
C ALA A 89 -3.60 -7.11 26.09
N LEU A 90 -4.66 -7.63 25.47
CA LEU A 90 -5.89 -6.88 25.20
C LEU A 90 -6.59 -6.48 26.50
N ALA A 91 -6.72 -7.39 27.47
CA ALA A 91 -7.31 -7.08 28.77
C ALA A 91 -6.55 -5.95 29.47
N THR A 92 -5.22 -6.03 29.50
CA THR A 92 -4.36 -5.01 30.13
C THR A 92 -4.47 -3.69 29.38
N HIS A 93 -4.32 -3.70 28.06
CA HIS A 93 -4.45 -2.54 27.17
C HIS A 93 -5.77 -1.78 27.42
N LEU A 94 -6.91 -2.47 27.42
CA LEU A 94 -8.22 -1.86 27.67
C LEU A 94 -8.34 -1.33 29.12
N SER A 95 -7.81 -2.05 30.11
CA SER A 95 -7.84 -1.60 31.51
C SER A 95 -7.06 -0.29 31.75
N LEU A 96 -6.03 -0.05 30.93
CA LEU A 96 -5.24 1.18 30.93
C LEU A 96 -5.94 2.36 30.23
N GLY A 97 -7.14 2.14 29.67
CA GLY A 97 -7.92 3.17 28.98
C GLY A 97 -7.49 3.39 27.53
N ALA A 98 -6.75 2.43 26.95
CA ALA A 98 -6.40 2.45 25.54
C ALA A 98 -7.61 2.08 24.66
N PRO A 99 -7.73 2.65 23.45
CA PRO A 99 -8.82 2.29 22.55
C PRO A 99 -8.58 0.91 21.94
N ARG A 100 -9.65 0.11 21.81
CA ARG A 100 -9.61 -1.22 21.16
C ARG A 100 -8.99 -1.22 19.74
N ARG A 101 -8.99 -0.05 19.10
CA ARG A 101 -8.49 0.20 17.74
C ARG A 101 -7.13 0.90 17.75
N ALA A 102 -6.32 0.69 18.79
CA ALA A 102 -4.87 0.90 18.74
C ALA A 102 -4.18 -0.47 18.68
N PRO A 103 -3.16 -0.64 17.81
CA PRO A 103 -2.48 -1.92 17.68
C PRO A 103 -1.66 -2.24 18.93
N ILE A 104 -1.44 -3.54 19.15
CA ILE A 104 -0.50 -4.04 20.16
C ILE A 104 0.64 -4.74 19.43
N PHE A 105 1.88 -4.31 19.70
CA PHE A 105 3.07 -4.90 19.10
C PHE A 105 3.56 -6.09 19.92
N PHE A 106 3.72 -7.26 19.31
CA PHE A 106 4.29 -8.44 19.95
C PHE A 106 5.75 -8.61 19.55
N ALA A 107 6.62 -8.83 20.54
CA ALA A 107 8.06 -8.89 20.31
C ALA A 107 8.56 -10.28 19.91
N ILE A 108 9.33 -10.32 18.81
CA ILE A 108 10.36 -11.33 18.55
C ILE A 108 11.71 -10.67 18.88
N ASP A 109 12.09 -10.72 20.16
CA ASP A 109 13.31 -10.08 20.68
C ASP A 109 14.57 -10.95 20.51
N GLN A 110 14.77 -11.50 19.31
CA GLN A 110 15.97 -12.25 18.94
C GLN A 110 16.13 -12.35 17.41
N ASP A 111 17.32 -12.72 16.95
CA ASP A 111 17.58 -13.08 15.55
C ASP A 111 17.02 -14.47 15.25
N ILE A 112 15.94 -14.55 14.47
CA ILE A 112 15.34 -15.83 14.06
C ILE A 112 15.63 -16.15 12.60
N THR A 113 15.67 -17.43 12.30
CA THR A 113 15.75 -17.95 10.93
C THR A 113 14.38 -17.98 10.27
N LEU A 114 14.36 -18.04 8.94
CA LEU A 114 13.12 -18.25 8.19
C LEU A 114 12.46 -19.60 8.55
N ALA A 115 13.24 -20.61 8.93
CA ALA A 115 12.71 -21.89 9.36
C ALA A 115 11.92 -21.76 10.67
N GLU A 116 12.47 -21.07 11.67
CA GLU A 116 11.79 -20.80 12.95
C GLU A 116 10.55 -19.90 12.76
N TRP A 117 10.64 -18.95 11.81
CA TRP A 117 9.49 -18.16 11.41
C TRP A 117 8.36 -19.04 10.87
N ASN A 118 8.65 -19.80 9.82
CA ASN A 118 7.68 -20.65 9.13
C ASN A 118 7.12 -21.77 10.02
N SER A 119 7.89 -22.26 10.99
CA SER A 119 7.47 -23.36 11.85
C SER A 119 6.64 -22.92 13.06
N THR A 120 6.92 -21.74 13.62
CA THR A 120 6.43 -21.42 14.97
C THR A 120 6.07 -19.96 15.15
N ALA A 121 6.86 -19.02 14.65
CA ALA A 121 6.57 -17.60 14.86
C ALA A 121 5.31 -17.15 14.10
N VAL A 122 5.11 -17.61 12.86
CA VAL A 122 3.90 -17.31 12.09
C VAL A 122 2.64 -17.86 12.79
N GLU A 123 2.72 -19.04 13.38
CA GLU A 123 1.62 -19.65 14.16
C GLU A 123 1.32 -18.87 15.44
N PHE A 124 2.35 -18.39 16.13
CA PHE A 124 2.17 -17.48 17.26
C PHE A 124 1.39 -16.23 16.86
N PHE A 125 1.76 -15.57 15.77
CA PHE A 125 1.04 -14.39 15.28
C PHE A 125 -0.38 -14.72 14.80
N ARG A 126 -0.62 -15.89 14.19
CA ARG A 126 -1.98 -16.37 13.88
C ARG A 126 -2.82 -16.54 15.15
N GLY A 127 -2.22 -17.03 16.24
CA GLY A 127 -2.83 -17.08 17.55
C GLY A 127 -3.20 -15.70 18.10
N VAL A 128 -2.29 -14.73 17.97
CA VAL A 128 -2.56 -13.32 18.34
C VAL A 128 -3.72 -12.75 17.53
N ASN A 129 -3.74 -13.02 16.22
CA ASN A 129 -4.78 -12.55 15.30
C ASN A 129 -6.17 -13.12 15.62
N ALA A 130 -6.26 -14.32 16.19
CA ALA A 130 -7.52 -14.90 16.64
C ALA A 130 -8.21 -14.07 17.75
N VAL A 131 -7.47 -13.19 18.43
CA VAL A 131 -7.98 -12.32 19.51
C VAL A 131 -8.07 -10.86 19.06
N LEU A 132 -6.98 -10.35 18.49
CA LEU A 132 -6.88 -8.94 18.15
C LEU A 132 -7.52 -8.61 16.80
N GLY A 133 -7.50 -9.55 15.85
CA GLY A 133 -7.64 -9.26 14.42
C GLY A 133 -6.31 -8.80 13.83
N VAL A 134 -6.00 -9.24 12.60
CA VAL A 134 -4.76 -8.85 11.89
C VAL A 134 -4.59 -7.34 11.89
N GLU A 135 -5.68 -6.60 11.69
CA GLU A 135 -5.69 -5.15 11.57
C GLU A 135 -5.17 -4.41 12.81
N TRP A 136 -5.14 -5.07 13.98
CA TRP A 136 -4.65 -4.52 15.26
C TRP A 136 -3.42 -5.24 15.83
N THR A 137 -2.85 -6.18 15.08
CA THR A 137 -1.64 -6.90 15.47
C THR A 137 -0.42 -6.22 14.88
N GLY A 138 0.53 -5.85 15.74
CA GLY A 138 1.85 -5.37 15.34
C GLY A 138 2.98 -6.33 15.73
N ILE A 139 4.14 -6.17 15.10
CA ILE A 139 5.35 -6.95 15.38
C ILE A 139 6.50 -6.02 15.75
N TYR A 140 7.26 -6.38 16.80
CA TYR A 140 8.61 -5.89 17.01
C TYR A 140 9.61 -6.99 16.63
N ALA A 141 10.51 -6.74 15.66
CA ALA A 141 11.49 -7.75 15.22
C ALA A 141 12.64 -7.14 14.37
N HIS A 142 13.59 -7.96 13.93
CA HIS A 142 14.57 -7.56 12.90
C HIS A 142 13.92 -7.40 11.51
N SER A 143 14.62 -6.74 10.58
CA SER A 143 14.16 -6.38 9.21
C SER A 143 13.43 -7.54 8.52
N ARG A 144 14.09 -8.70 8.44
CA ARG A 144 13.58 -9.88 7.73
C ARG A 144 12.28 -10.41 8.34
N ALA A 145 12.18 -10.51 9.67
CA ALA A 145 10.96 -10.97 10.34
C ALA A 145 9.81 -9.97 10.20
N CYS A 146 10.08 -8.67 10.20
CA CYS A 146 9.07 -7.67 9.82
C CYS A 146 8.59 -7.90 8.37
N ALA A 147 9.50 -8.13 7.43
CA ALA A 147 9.14 -8.39 6.04
C ALA A 147 8.32 -9.68 5.88
N TRP A 148 8.69 -10.77 6.57
CA TRP A 148 7.95 -12.02 6.57
C TRP A 148 6.55 -11.86 7.17
N ALA A 149 6.41 -11.12 8.28
CA ALA A 149 5.12 -10.83 8.90
C ALA A 149 4.16 -10.09 7.96
N ILE A 150 4.70 -9.15 7.19
CA ILE A 150 3.93 -8.41 6.17
C ILE A 150 3.56 -9.33 5.01
N GLN A 151 4.52 -10.12 4.52
CA GLN A 151 4.32 -11.05 3.40
C GLN A 151 3.27 -12.12 3.72
N ASP A 152 3.28 -12.65 4.95
CA ASP A 152 2.34 -13.67 5.42
C ASP A 152 1.00 -13.09 5.87
N GLY A 153 0.83 -11.76 5.81
CA GLY A 153 -0.43 -11.09 6.14
C GLY A 153 -0.84 -11.24 7.60
N VAL A 154 0.13 -11.38 8.52
CA VAL A 154 -0.16 -11.61 9.95
C VAL A 154 -0.06 -10.36 10.83
N ILE A 155 0.21 -9.19 10.23
CA ILE A 155 0.17 -7.89 10.90
C ILE A 155 -0.63 -6.86 10.10
N GLY A 156 -1.21 -5.90 10.80
CA GLY A 156 -2.06 -4.87 10.19
C GLY A 156 -1.25 -3.82 9.44
N SER A 157 -1.92 -3.10 8.54
CA SER A 157 -1.31 -2.06 7.72
C SER A 157 -2.26 -0.90 7.47
N ARG A 158 -1.71 0.31 7.33
CA ARG A 158 -2.46 1.54 7.09
C ARG A 158 -1.58 2.60 6.43
N GLY A 159 -2.11 3.26 5.40
CA GLY A 159 -1.45 4.41 4.76
C GLY A 159 -0.08 4.10 4.15
N GLY A 160 0.11 2.89 3.59
CA GLY A 160 1.39 2.44 3.02
C GLY A 160 2.40 1.92 4.05
N PHE A 161 2.06 1.97 5.34
CA PHE A 161 2.86 1.40 6.42
C PHE A 161 2.19 0.14 7.00
N SER A 162 2.96 -0.68 7.68
CA SER A 162 2.53 -1.84 8.44
C SER A 162 2.86 -1.62 9.92
N TRP A 163 2.13 -2.27 10.83
CA TRP A 163 2.44 -2.28 12.27
C TRP A 163 3.74 -3.07 12.58
N ALA A 164 4.80 -2.79 11.83
CA ALA A 164 6.15 -3.27 12.03
C ALA A 164 6.95 -2.20 12.77
N TRP A 165 7.45 -2.60 13.93
CA TRP A 165 8.45 -1.89 14.70
C TRP A 165 9.77 -2.65 14.53
N GLN A 166 10.58 -2.22 13.58
CA GLN A 166 11.84 -2.91 13.33
C GLN A 166 12.90 -2.44 14.34
N THR A 167 13.69 -3.37 14.88
CA THR A 167 14.92 -3.05 15.62
C THR A 167 16.15 -3.03 14.73
N ARG A 168 17.11 -2.14 15.01
CA ARG A 168 18.44 -2.17 14.41
C ARG A 168 19.20 -3.44 14.81
N ALA A 169 18.91 -4.00 15.98
CA ALA A 169 19.49 -5.27 16.40
C ALA A 169 19.18 -6.34 15.35
N TRP A 170 20.20 -7.11 14.96
CA TRP A 170 20.09 -8.22 14.00
C TRP A 170 19.64 -7.85 12.57
N SER A 171 19.37 -6.57 12.28
CA SER A 171 18.95 -6.10 10.94
C SER A 171 20.13 -5.73 10.02
N GLY A 172 21.36 -5.69 10.55
CA GLY A 172 22.50 -5.18 9.78
C GLY A 172 22.27 -3.74 9.30
N SER A 173 22.37 -3.52 7.99
CA SER A 173 22.07 -2.24 7.33
C SER A 173 20.68 -2.16 6.71
N GLU A 174 19.86 -3.20 6.84
CA GLU A 174 18.56 -3.29 6.18
C GLU A 174 17.50 -2.44 6.89
N ARG A 175 16.56 -1.89 6.11
CA ARG A 175 15.39 -1.16 6.61
C ARG A 175 14.14 -1.64 5.87
N GLU A 176 13.15 -2.11 6.62
CA GLU A 176 11.80 -2.36 6.09
C GLU A 176 11.09 -1.02 5.91
N ALA A 177 10.88 -0.64 4.64
CA ALA A 177 10.33 0.65 4.26
C ALA A 177 8.89 0.87 4.77
N ARG A 178 8.15 -0.21 5.01
CA ARG A 178 6.77 -0.17 5.52
C ARG A 178 6.71 -0.08 7.05
N ALA A 179 7.83 -0.12 7.77
CA ALA A 179 7.81 -0.07 9.24
C ALA A 179 7.32 1.29 9.75
N VAL A 180 6.40 1.30 10.73
CA VAL A 180 5.94 2.52 11.41
C VAL A 180 6.94 3.04 12.45
N LEU A 181 7.80 2.16 12.98
CA LEU A 181 8.77 2.48 14.04
C LEU A 181 10.15 1.88 13.73
N TYR A 182 11.21 2.55 14.17
CA TYR A 182 12.60 2.05 14.12
C TYR A 182 13.30 2.12 15.47
N GLN A 183 13.69 1.01 16.10
CA GLN A 183 14.59 1.10 17.25
C GLN A 183 16.02 1.35 16.77
N ARG A 184 16.44 2.61 16.80
CA ARG A 184 17.75 3.06 16.31
C ARG A 184 18.84 2.94 17.37
N ILE A 185 18.50 3.20 18.63
CA ILE A 185 19.39 3.07 19.78
C ILE A 185 18.84 1.96 20.67
N ILE A 186 19.67 0.95 20.93
CA ILE A 186 19.39 -0.14 21.85
C ILE A 186 20.28 0.04 23.09
N ASP A 187 19.65 0.19 24.26
CA ASP A 187 20.30 0.25 25.56
C ASP A 187 20.86 -1.13 25.92
N THR A 188 22.18 -1.21 25.99
CA THR A 188 22.88 -2.41 26.43
C THR A 188 23.99 -2.02 27.40
N PRO A 189 24.47 -2.93 28.26
CA PRO A 189 25.60 -2.63 29.16
C PRO A 189 26.86 -2.11 28.46
N THR A 190 27.08 -2.51 27.19
CA THR A 190 28.25 -2.12 26.40
C THR A 190 27.98 -0.94 25.45
N ASN A 191 26.72 -0.57 25.26
CA ASN A 191 26.30 0.59 24.48
C ASN A 191 25.05 1.19 25.14
N PRO A 192 25.20 1.91 26.25
CA PRO A 192 24.06 2.41 27.00
C PRO A 192 23.30 3.47 26.20
N GLY A 193 21.98 3.42 26.31
CA GLY A 193 21.09 4.42 25.74
C GLY A 193 21.23 5.79 26.44
N PRO A 194 20.64 6.85 25.89
CA PRO A 194 20.61 8.14 26.55
C PRO A 194 19.91 8.05 27.92
N LEU A 195 20.44 8.79 28.89
CA LEU A 195 19.88 8.86 30.24
C LEU A 195 18.74 9.87 30.31
N ILE A 196 17.56 9.42 30.75
CA ILE A 196 16.42 10.27 31.09
C ILE A 196 16.08 10.02 32.55
N ASP A 197 16.12 11.08 33.37
CA ASP A 197 15.88 11.00 34.82
C ASP A 197 16.79 9.98 35.54
N GLY A 198 17.96 9.64 34.98
CA GLY A 198 18.85 8.61 35.53
C GLY A 198 18.53 7.17 35.11
N THR A 199 17.68 6.97 34.10
CA THR A 199 17.44 5.66 33.46
C THR A 199 17.84 5.71 31.99
N SER A 200 18.66 4.76 31.57
CA SER A 200 18.98 4.57 30.15
C SER A 200 17.75 4.03 29.42
N VAL A 201 17.51 4.52 28.21
CA VAL A 201 16.34 4.15 27.41
C VAL A 201 16.74 3.73 26.00
N ASP A 202 15.92 2.89 25.40
CA ASP A 202 15.92 2.66 23.96
C ASP A 202 15.31 3.88 23.25
N VAL A 203 15.82 4.20 22.05
CA VAL A 203 15.27 5.31 21.23
C VAL A 203 14.78 4.80 19.89
N ASN A 204 13.54 5.17 19.61
CA ASN A 204 12.79 4.73 18.47
C ASN A 204 12.45 5.92 17.55
N ASP A 205 12.79 5.85 16.26
CA ASP A 205 12.34 6.83 15.28
C ASP A 205 10.90 6.52 14.85
N ILE A 206 10.05 7.56 14.81
CA ILE A 206 8.67 7.46 14.32
C ILE A 206 8.70 7.73 12.81
N LEU A 207 8.29 6.73 12.03
CA LEU A 207 8.36 6.77 10.57
C LEU A 207 7.05 7.10 9.87
N ALA A 208 5.93 6.92 10.57
CA ALA A 208 4.60 7.10 9.99
C ALA A 208 3.78 8.12 10.81
N PRO A 209 2.83 8.86 10.19
CA PRO A 209 1.87 9.68 10.92
C PRO A 209 0.96 8.86 11.83
N ASP A 210 0.57 7.67 11.37
CA ASP A 210 -0.11 6.66 12.17
C ASP A 210 0.88 5.55 12.49
N TYR A 211 1.36 5.50 13.73
CA TYR A 211 2.34 4.53 14.20
C TYR A 211 1.79 3.66 15.34
N GLY A 212 0.48 3.65 15.51
CA GLY A 212 -0.19 2.90 16.57
C GLY A 212 -0.44 3.67 17.86
N GLN A 213 -0.27 5.00 17.85
CA GLN A 213 -0.55 5.85 19.00
C GLN A 213 -2.01 5.79 19.46
N TRP A 214 -2.24 5.80 20.77
CA TRP A 214 -3.57 5.64 21.36
C TRP A 214 -4.53 6.79 21.05
N THR A 215 -4.06 8.02 20.89
CA THR A 215 -4.97 9.17 20.71
C THR A 215 -5.53 9.29 19.30
N LEU A 216 -4.90 8.66 18.31
CA LEU A 216 -5.36 8.72 16.94
C LEU A 216 -6.64 7.89 16.78
N ASP A 217 -7.72 8.56 16.39
CA ASP A 217 -8.97 7.89 16.09
C ASP A 217 -8.81 7.02 14.83
N ARG A 218 -9.04 5.72 15.03
CA ARG A 218 -9.01 4.72 13.97
C ARG A 218 -10.42 4.14 13.86
N PRO A 219 -11.36 4.83 13.20
CA PRO A 219 -12.70 4.27 13.01
C PRO A 219 -12.56 2.92 12.30
N ALA A 220 -13.42 1.96 12.66
CA ALA A 220 -13.50 0.68 11.95
C ALA A 220 -13.75 0.98 10.48
N ILE A 221 -13.23 0.12 9.61
CA ILE A 221 -13.70 0.06 8.23
C ILE A 221 -15.16 -0.38 8.32
N SER A 222 -16.05 0.62 8.35
CA SER A 222 -17.48 0.45 8.50
C SER A 222 -18.01 -0.25 7.25
N ALA A 223 -19.01 -1.11 7.43
CA ALA A 223 -19.77 -1.64 6.31
C ALA A 223 -20.17 -0.47 5.38
N PRO A 224 -20.06 -0.62 4.04
CA PRO A 224 -20.60 0.39 3.15
C PRO A 224 -22.10 0.59 3.47
N PRO A 225 -22.67 1.79 3.28
CA PRO A 225 -24.09 1.99 3.48
C PRO A 225 -24.88 1.18 2.45
N PHE A 226 -25.77 0.28 2.91
CA PHE A 226 -26.70 -0.44 2.05
C PHE A 226 -27.99 -0.81 2.81
N GLU A 227 -29.07 -0.98 2.06
CA GLU A 227 -30.31 -1.57 2.56
C GLU A 227 -30.23 -3.09 2.40
N GLN A 228 -30.46 -3.84 3.48
CA GLN A 228 -30.59 -5.29 3.41
C GLN A 228 -32.06 -5.70 3.45
N LEU A 229 -32.47 -6.53 2.50
CA LEU A 229 -33.80 -7.15 2.46
C LEU A 229 -33.66 -8.66 2.61
N ASP A 230 -34.31 -9.25 3.60
CA ASP A 230 -34.37 -10.71 3.74
C ASP A 230 -35.59 -11.24 2.98
N LEU A 231 -35.36 -11.70 1.74
CA LEU A 231 -36.36 -12.26 0.83
C LEU A 231 -36.10 -13.75 0.60
N LEU A 232 -35.89 -14.49 1.68
CA LEU A 232 -35.52 -15.91 1.61
C LEU A 232 -36.64 -16.75 0.97
N GLY A 233 -36.27 -17.61 0.02
CA GLY A 233 -37.20 -18.54 -0.65
C GLY A 233 -36.71 -19.99 -0.66
N GLY A 234 -37.50 -20.86 -1.30
CA GLY A 234 -37.29 -22.32 -1.30
C GLY A 234 -36.49 -22.88 -2.49
N SER A 235 -35.89 -22.02 -3.31
CA SER A 235 -35.14 -22.43 -4.51
C SER A 235 -33.69 -22.80 -4.14
N TYR A 236 -33.50 -23.86 -3.37
CA TYR A 236 -32.18 -24.31 -2.92
C TYR A 236 -32.14 -25.81 -2.67
N ASP A 237 -30.94 -26.36 -2.56
CA ASP A 237 -30.67 -27.74 -2.14
C ASP A 237 -29.82 -27.81 -0.86
N SER A 238 -29.74 -29.00 -0.29
CA SER A 238 -28.73 -29.36 0.71
C SER A 238 -27.32 -29.18 0.13
N ARG A 239 -26.35 -28.78 0.97
CA ARG A 239 -24.91 -28.80 0.62
C ARG A 239 -24.28 -30.18 0.81
N ASP A 240 -25.01 -31.14 1.38
CA ASP A 240 -24.56 -32.50 1.68
C ASP A 240 -23.25 -32.56 2.48
N GLY A 241 -23.07 -31.59 3.38
CA GLY A 241 -21.89 -31.47 4.23
C GLY A 241 -20.65 -30.89 3.53
N ALA A 242 -20.75 -30.46 2.27
CA ALA A 242 -19.66 -29.79 1.58
C ALA A 242 -19.27 -28.48 2.28
N ARG A 243 -17.96 -28.25 2.41
CA ARG A 243 -17.43 -26.98 2.89
C ARG A 243 -17.53 -25.92 1.78
N ILE A 244 -17.90 -24.71 2.15
CA ILE A 244 -17.88 -23.55 1.25
C ILE A 244 -16.43 -23.09 1.07
N THR A 245 -15.99 -22.98 -0.19
CA THR A 245 -14.61 -22.63 -0.56
C THR A 245 -14.52 -21.36 -1.41
N ASN A 246 -15.60 -20.96 -2.08
CA ASN A 246 -15.55 -19.85 -3.02
C ASN A 246 -16.78 -18.95 -2.98
N PHE A 247 -16.57 -17.66 -3.24
CA PHE A 247 -17.61 -16.67 -3.47
C PHE A 247 -17.62 -16.28 -4.94
N ILE A 248 -18.75 -16.43 -5.62
CA ILE A 248 -18.88 -16.32 -7.08
C ILE A 248 -19.75 -15.12 -7.45
N LEU A 249 -19.20 -14.23 -8.27
CA LEU A 249 -19.89 -13.09 -8.86
C LEU A 249 -20.58 -13.49 -10.17
N HIS A 250 -21.78 -12.96 -10.37
CA HIS A 250 -22.62 -13.23 -11.54
C HIS A 250 -23.19 -11.94 -12.15
N THR A 251 -23.44 -11.98 -13.46
CA THR A 251 -24.25 -10.99 -14.18
C THR A 251 -25.69 -11.50 -14.37
N GLN A 252 -26.67 -10.61 -14.48
CA GLN A 252 -28.08 -11.02 -14.66
C GLN A 252 -28.43 -11.33 -16.12
N GLU A 253 -27.80 -10.63 -17.08
CA GLU A 253 -28.26 -10.53 -18.47
C GLU A 253 -29.68 -9.94 -18.59
N GLY A 254 -30.03 -9.02 -17.68
CA GLY A 254 -31.37 -8.45 -17.57
C GLY A 254 -31.37 -6.97 -17.17
N ASN A 255 -32.56 -6.45 -16.85
CA ASN A 255 -32.78 -5.05 -16.43
C ASN A 255 -33.45 -4.97 -15.04
N GLY A 256 -33.28 -5.99 -14.20
CA GLY A 256 -33.95 -6.06 -12.90
C GLY A 256 -33.29 -5.18 -11.84
N THR A 257 -34.08 -4.79 -10.84
CA THR A 257 -33.59 -4.37 -9.51
C THR A 257 -33.26 -5.60 -8.64
N ALA A 258 -32.58 -5.40 -7.51
CA ALA A 258 -32.34 -6.45 -6.53
C ALA A 258 -33.63 -7.18 -6.13
N GLN A 259 -34.70 -6.44 -5.78
CA GLN A 259 -35.98 -7.03 -5.38
C GLN A 259 -36.67 -7.80 -6.51
N SER A 260 -36.67 -7.25 -7.73
CA SER A 260 -37.33 -7.90 -8.86
C SER A 260 -36.63 -9.20 -9.27
N LEU A 261 -35.29 -9.23 -9.20
CA LEU A 261 -34.52 -10.44 -9.44
C LEU A 261 -34.74 -11.43 -8.30
N ALA A 262 -34.70 -11.01 -7.04
CA ALA A 262 -35.01 -11.87 -5.90
C ALA A 262 -36.39 -12.53 -6.01
N ALA A 263 -37.42 -11.77 -6.40
CA ALA A 263 -38.77 -12.29 -6.62
C ALA A 263 -38.80 -13.35 -7.74
N TYR A 264 -38.05 -13.16 -8.82
CA TYR A 264 -37.90 -14.15 -9.89
C TYR A 264 -37.23 -15.43 -9.38
N LEU A 265 -36.15 -15.31 -8.61
CA LEU A 265 -35.39 -16.46 -8.08
C LEU A 265 -36.19 -17.27 -7.04
N ASN A 266 -37.13 -16.62 -6.34
CA ASN A 266 -38.01 -17.29 -5.37
C ASN A 266 -39.14 -18.11 -6.00
N ASN A 267 -39.30 -18.08 -7.33
CA ASN A 267 -40.19 -19.03 -8.02
C ASN A 267 -39.39 -20.28 -8.42
N PRO A 268 -39.59 -21.44 -7.73
CA PRO A 268 -38.78 -22.63 -7.98
C PRO A 268 -38.95 -23.21 -9.40
N ASN A 269 -40.04 -22.87 -10.10
CA ASN A 269 -40.23 -23.28 -11.49
C ASN A 269 -39.21 -22.66 -12.46
N ASN A 270 -38.50 -21.60 -12.04
CA ASN A 270 -37.47 -20.98 -12.85
C ASN A 270 -36.14 -21.76 -12.83
N GLY A 271 -35.95 -22.68 -11.88
CA GLY A 271 -34.78 -23.57 -11.84
C GLY A 271 -33.43 -22.86 -11.65
N VAL A 272 -33.44 -21.65 -11.10
CA VAL A 272 -32.24 -20.84 -10.85
C VAL A 272 -32.40 -20.02 -9.57
N SER A 273 -31.33 -19.89 -8.80
CA SER A 273 -31.27 -19.02 -7.62
C SER A 273 -29.85 -18.54 -7.36
N TYR A 274 -29.71 -17.53 -6.50
CA TYR A 274 -28.43 -17.05 -5.96
C TYR A 274 -28.60 -16.84 -4.45
N HIS A 275 -27.52 -16.71 -3.70
CA HIS A 275 -27.60 -16.31 -2.28
C HIS A 275 -27.98 -14.84 -2.15
N TYR A 276 -27.44 -14.01 -3.05
CA TYR A 276 -27.63 -12.57 -3.03
C TYR A 276 -27.96 -12.00 -4.40
N THR A 277 -28.79 -10.96 -4.40
CA THR A 277 -28.96 -10.06 -5.54
C THR A 277 -28.66 -8.64 -5.09
N LEU A 278 -27.90 -7.89 -5.90
CA LEU A 278 -27.44 -6.55 -5.53
C LEU A 278 -27.64 -5.55 -6.67
N ARG A 279 -28.22 -4.39 -6.35
CA ARG A 279 -28.34 -3.23 -7.25
C ARG A 279 -28.69 -1.99 -6.43
N ASP A 280 -28.10 -0.85 -6.77
CA ASP A 280 -28.42 0.48 -6.24
C ASP A 280 -28.37 0.52 -4.71
N SER A 281 -27.35 -0.12 -4.14
CA SER A 281 -27.14 -0.28 -2.70
C SER A 281 -28.26 -1.00 -1.95
N VAL A 282 -29.07 -1.80 -2.65
CA VAL A 282 -30.03 -2.73 -2.08
C VAL A 282 -29.51 -4.16 -2.25
N LEU A 283 -29.24 -4.84 -1.14
CA LEU A 283 -28.84 -6.24 -1.09
C LEU A 283 -30.03 -7.09 -0.64
N ALA A 284 -30.58 -7.91 -1.54
CA ALA A 284 -31.58 -8.90 -1.15
C ALA A 284 -30.92 -10.26 -0.90
N ARG A 285 -31.20 -10.86 0.27
CA ARG A 285 -30.85 -12.23 0.63
C ARG A 285 -31.96 -13.16 0.15
N VAL A 286 -31.61 -14.11 -0.71
CA VAL A 286 -32.58 -14.98 -1.42
C VAL A 286 -32.45 -16.44 -0.96
N VAL A 287 -31.21 -16.93 -0.82
CA VAL A 287 -30.92 -18.25 -0.27
C VAL A 287 -29.99 -18.07 0.92
N ASP A 288 -30.30 -18.72 2.04
CA ASP A 288 -29.39 -18.73 3.19
C ASP A 288 -28.10 -19.47 2.84
N GLU A 289 -26.94 -18.95 3.24
CA GLU A 289 -25.65 -19.51 2.88
C GLU A 289 -25.45 -20.94 3.41
N GLN A 290 -26.21 -21.41 4.41
CA GLN A 290 -26.18 -22.81 4.83
C GLN A 290 -26.67 -23.80 3.75
N PHE A 291 -27.42 -23.32 2.75
CA PHE A 291 -27.95 -24.10 1.64
C PHE A 291 -27.24 -23.79 0.32
N ALA A 292 -27.29 -24.72 -0.63
CA ALA A 292 -26.76 -24.56 -1.97
C ALA A 292 -27.78 -23.85 -2.87
N SER A 293 -27.41 -22.71 -3.47
CA SER A 293 -28.22 -22.07 -4.51
C SER A 293 -28.07 -22.80 -5.85
N TRP A 294 -29.04 -22.65 -6.76
CA TRP A 294 -29.03 -23.22 -8.10
C TRP A 294 -28.35 -22.28 -9.09
N SER A 295 -27.03 -22.13 -9.00
CA SER A 295 -26.30 -21.05 -9.72
C SER A 295 -25.21 -21.56 -10.68
N VAL A 296 -24.48 -22.60 -10.29
CA VAL A 296 -23.20 -23.03 -10.87
C VAL A 296 -23.09 -24.56 -10.96
N LEU A 297 -24.22 -25.25 -11.20
CA LEU A 297 -24.29 -26.70 -11.44
C LEU A 297 -23.64 -27.52 -10.30
N SER A 298 -22.68 -28.41 -10.60
CA SER A 298 -22.00 -29.24 -9.60
C SER A 298 -21.16 -28.44 -8.61
N ALA A 299 -20.91 -27.15 -8.84
CA ALA A 299 -20.24 -26.27 -7.89
C ALA A 299 -21.17 -25.65 -6.83
N ASN A 300 -22.49 -25.89 -6.91
CA ASN A 300 -23.47 -25.29 -5.99
C ASN A 300 -23.16 -25.59 -4.52
N ALA A 301 -22.74 -26.83 -4.22
CA ALA A 301 -22.54 -27.30 -2.85
C ALA A 301 -21.42 -26.55 -2.09
N PHE A 302 -20.38 -26.07 -2.79
CA PHE A 302 -19.20 -25.43 -2.18
C PHE A 302 -19.06 -23.93 -2.49
N THR A 303 -20.07 -23.31 -3.10
CA THR A 303 -20.04 -21.89 -3.46
C THR A 303 -21.10 -21.05 -2.73
N VAL A 304 -20.81 -19.76 -2.59
CA VAL A 304 -21.78 -18.69 -2.31
C VAL A 304 -21.85 -17.80 -3.53
N ASN A 305 -23.06 -17.40 -3.96
CA ASN A 305 -23.28 -16.76 -5.24
C ASN A 305 -24.00 -15.41 -5.10
N LEU A 306 -23.42 -14.35 -5.68
CA LEU A 306 -23.99 -13.00 -5.73
C LEU A 306 -24.19 -12.57 -7.19
N CYS A 307 -25.40 -12.15 -7.54
CA CYS A 307 -25.71 -11.61 -8.86
C CYS A 307 -25.95 -10.10 -8.80
N PHE A 308 -25.25 -9.35 -9.65
CA PHE A 308 -25.54 -7.93 -9.87
C PHE A 308 -26.80 -7.81 -10.74
N ALA A 309 -27.95 -7.44 -10.15
CA ALA A 309 -29.18 -7.29 -10.93
C ALA A 309 -29.00 -6.17 -11.98
N GLY A 310 -29.58 -6.26 -13.17
CA GLY A 310 -29.48 -5.26 -14.24
C GLY A 310 -28.16 -5.27 -15.04
N SER A 311 -27.21 -6.12 -14.65
CA SER A 311 -25.87 -6.17 -15.24
C SER A 311 -25.79 -7.10 -16.45
N ARG A 312 -24.72 -6.94 -17.25
CA ARG A 312 -24.41 -7.76 -18.42
C ARG A 312 -22.92 -8.03 -18.51
N VAL A 313 -22.55 -9.21 -18.98
CA VAL A 313 -21.19 -9.63 -19.33
C VAL A 313 -20.53 -8.69 -20.35
N ALA A 314 -21.34 -8.09 -21.23
CA ALA A 314 -20.88 -7.15 -22.26
C ALA A 314 -20.65 -5.72 -21.76
N TRP A 315 -20.90 -5.43 -20.47
CA TRP A 315 -20.65 -4.10 -19.93
C TRP A 315 -19.19 -3.68 -20.10
N SER A 316 -19.00 -2.41 -20.44
CA SER A 316 -17.70 -1.77 -20.40
C SER A 316 -17.24 -1.56 -18.96
N ARG A 317 -15.92 -1.39 -18.77
CA ARG A 317 -15.34 -1.04 -17.46
C ARG A 317 -16.00 0.22 -16.87
N ALA A 318 -16.26 1.23 -17.69
CA ALA A 318 -16.91 2.46 -17.25
C ALA A 318 -18.33 2.23 -16.70
N GLN A 319 -19.10 1.30 -17.28
CA GLN A 319 -20.42 0.94 -16.77
C GLN A 319 -20.33 0.19 -15.44
N TRP A 320 -19.32 -0.66 -15.24
CA TRP A 320 -19.05 -1.27 -13.94
C TRP A 320 -18.65 -0.24 -12.89
N LEU A 321 -17.74 0.68 -13.23
CA LEU A 321 -17.30 1.72 -12.30
C LEU A 321 -18.42 2.73 -11.97
N ALA A 322 -19.42 2.89 -12.83
CA ALA A 322 -20.59 3.72 -12.53
C ALA A 322 -21.44 3.17 -11.38
N ILE A 323 -21.26 1.90 -10.99
CA ILE A 323 -21.99 1.26 -9.88
C ILE A 323 -21.05 0.95 -8.71
N ASP A 324 -20.07 1.83 -8.47
CA ASP A 324 -19.01 1.69 -7.45
C ASP A 324 -19.52 1.23 -6.08
N ALA A 325 -20.64 1.80 -5.63
CA ALA A 325 -21.25 1.44 -4.35
C ALA A 325 -21.62 -0.05 -4.29
N ASP A 326 -22.15 -0.61 -5.37
CA ASP A 326 -22.49 -2.04 -5.45
C ASP A 326 -21.21 -2.91 -5.49
N LEU A 327 -20.13 -2.45 -6.15
CA LEU A 327 -18.85 -3.16 -6.13
C LEU A 327 -18.29 -3.25 -4.71
N ARG A 328 -18.35 -2.15 -3.95
CA ARG A 328 -17.94 -2.10 -2.54
C ARG A 328 -18.80 -3.00 -1.66
N ILE A 329 -20.12 -2.97 -1.82
CA ILE A 329 -21.03 -3.84 -1.08
C ILE A 329 -20.74 -5.31 -1.39
N ALA A 330 -20.58 -5.68 -2.67
CA ALA A 330 -20.25 -7.05 -3.05
C ALA A 330 -18.92 -7.52 -2.44
N ALA A 331 -17.88 -6.67 -2.45
CA ALA A 331 -16.60 -6.98 -1.80
C ALA A 331 -16.74 -7.16 -0.29
N PHE A 332 -17.50 -6.28 0.39
CA PHE A 332 -17.78 -6.39 1.81
C PHE A 332 -18.52 -7.70 2.15
N ILE A 333 -19.54 -8.07 1.36
CA ILE A 333 -20.30 -9.31 1.56
C ILE A 333 -19.44 -10.54 1.29
N ALA A 334 -18.57 -10.50 0.27
CA ALA A 334 -17.65 -11.59 -0.03
C ALA A 334 -16.66 -11.82 1.13
N VAL A 335 -16.06 -10.76 1.69
CA VAL A 335 -15.18 -10.85 2.87
C VAL A 335 -15.94 -11.34 4.11
N ARG A 336 -17.17 -10.86 4.32
CA ARG A 336 -18.03 -11.35 5.42
C ARG A 336 -18.26 -12.85 5.31
N SER A 337 -18.60 -13.33 4.11
CA SER A 337 -18.84 -14.74 3.83
C SER A 337 -17.56 -15.58 4.01
N ALA A 338 -16.42 -15.08 3.50
CA ALA A 338 -15.10 -15.71 3.67
C ALA A 338 -14.74 -15.91 5.16
N ARG A 339 -14.94 -14.88 5.98
CA ARG A 339 -14.72 -14.96 7.43
C ARG A 339 -15.70 -15.91 8.12
N GLN A 340 -16.97 -15.90 7.71
CA GLN A 340 -18.01 -16.75 8.29
C GLN A 340 -17.75 -18.24 8.04
N HIS A 341 -17.29 -18.60 6.83
CA HIS A 341 -17.13 -19.98 6.41
C HIS A 341 -15.68 -20.47 6.39
N GLY A 342 -14.71 -19.59 6.68
CA GLY A 342 -13.30 -19.93 6.81
C GLY A 342 -12.61 -20.28 5.49
N PHE A 343 -12.93 -19.57 4.41
CA PHE A 343 -12.21 -19.68 3.11
C PHE A 343 -11.41 -18.39 2.80
N SER A 344 -10.51 -18.47 1.82
CA SER A 344 -9.60 -17.38 1.47
C SER A 344 -10.33 -16.10 1.01
N THR A 345 -9.73 -14.94 1.27
CA THR A 345 -10.16 -13.65 0.70
C THR A 345 -9.40 -13.29 -0.57
N GLU A 346 -8.57 -14.20 -1.10
CA GLU A 346 -7.89 -14.03 -2.38
C GLU A 346 -8.91 -13.73 -3.49
N VAL A 347 -8.62 -12.72 -4.31
CA VAL A 347 -9.38 -12.44 -5.53
C VAL A 347 -8.73 -13.17 -6.69
N ILE A 348 -9.41 -14.19 -7.21
CA ILE A 348 -8.95 -15.03 -8.31
C ILE A 348 -9.51 -14.45 -9.62
N ALA A 349 -8.76 -13.53 -10.23
CA ALA A 349 -9.10 -12.92 -11.52
C ALA A 349 -8.45 -13.69 -12.70
N PRO A 350 -8.88 -13.45 -13.96
CA PRO A 350 -8.17 -13.94 -15.13
C PRO A 350 -6.69 -13.50 -15.17
N PRO A 351 -5.74 -14.35 -15.61
CA PRO A 351 -5.93 -15.77 -15.92
C PRO A 351 -6.16 -16.61 -14.67
N TYR A 352 -7.20 -17.44 -14.71
CA TYR A 352 -7.62 -18.22 -13.56
C TYR A 352 -6.66 -19.37 -13.21
N HIS A 353 -6.59 -19.69 -11.92
CA HIS A 353 -5.94 -20.88 -11.39
C HIS A 353 -6.83 -21.48 -10.29
N VAL A 354 -6.83 -22.81 -10.14
CA VAL A 354 -7.70 -23.49 -9.18
C VAL A 354 -7.28 -23.17 -7.74
N ALA A 355 -8.13 -22.45 -7.02
CA ALA A 355 -7.91 -22.03 -5.63
C ALA A 355 -9.24 -21.73 -4.90
N GLU A 356 -9.17 -21.63 -3.58
CA GLU A 356 -10.24 -21.10 -2.73
C GLU A 356 -10.18 -19.57 -2.73
N GLY A 357 -11.32 -18.90 -2.78
CA GLY A 357 -11.31 -17.43 -2.86
C GLY A 357 -12.56 -16.82 -3.48
N ILE A 358 -12.45 -15.54 -3.79
CA ILE A 358 -13.49 -14.70 -4.37
C ILE A 358 -13.23 -14.56 -5.88
N THR A 359 -14.20 -14.92 -6.70
CA THR A 359 -14.04 -14.98 -8.16
C THR A 359 -15.40 -14.85 -8.85
N ASP A 360 -15.50 -15.23 -10.13
CA ASP A 360 -16.73 -15.15 -10.93
C ASP A 360 -17.12 -16.50 -11.55
N HIS A 361 -18.24 -16.55 -12.27
CA HIS A 361 -18.70 -17.77 -12.93
C HIS A 361 -17.70 -18.25 -14.00
N HIS A 362 -17.01 -17.34 -14.67
CA HIS A 362 -16.07 -17.70 -15.71
C HIS A 362 -14.89 -18.55 -15.17
N TYR A 363 -14.47 -18.35 -13.91
CA TYR A 363 -13.59 -19.28 -13.20
C TYR A 363 -14.15 -20.71 -13.15
N ILE A 364 -15.44 -20.87 -12.81
CA ILE A 364 -16.10 -22.19 -12.75
C ILE A 364 -16.04 -22.90 -14.10
N THR A 365 -16.21 -22.15 -15.20
CA THR A 365 -16.11 -22.70 -16.56
C THR A 365 -14.66 -22.98 -16.97
N GLN A 366 -13.74 -22.02 -16.82
CA GLN A 366 -12.37 -22.18 -17.34
C GLN A 366 -11.47 -23.03 -16.45
N ALA A 367 -11.50 -22.80 -15.13
CA ALA A 367 -10.60 -23.46 -14.20
C ALA A 367 -11.15 -24.83 -13.74
N LEU A 368 -12.46 -24.95 -13.58
CA LEU A 368 -13.09 -26.20 -13.10
C LEU A 368 -13.75 -27.02 -14.21
N GLY A 369 -13.93 -26.47 -15.42
CA GLY A 369 -14.58 -27.17 -16.53
C GLY A 369 -16.09 -27.39 -16.32
N ILE A 370 -16.74 -26.57 -15.49
CA ILE A 370 -18.16 -26.70 -15.14
C ILE A 370 -18.96 -25.57 -15.79
N GLY A 371 -20.00 -25.94 -16.56
CA GLY A 371 -20.86 -24.98 -17.25
C GLY A 371 -20.17 -24.31 -18.45
N SER A 372 -20.81 -23.25 -18.97
CA SER A 372 -20.33 -22.51 -20.14
C SER A 372 -20.50 -21.00 -20.00
N HIS A 373 -20.72 -20.51 -18.78
CA HIS A 373 -21.01 -19.10 -18.52
C HIS A 373 -19.71 -18.32 -18.34
N THR A 374 -19.75 -17.06 -18.76
CA THR A 374 -18.58 -16.17 -18.76
C THR A 374 -18.79 -14.92 -17.91
N ASP A 375 -19.77 -14.94 -17.02
CA ASP A 375 -19.98 -13.88 -16.03
C ASP A 375 -18.69 -13.72 -15.22
N VAL A 376 -18.19 -12.52 -14.93
CA VAL A 376 -18.81 -11.17 -15.09
C VAL A 376 -18.35 -10.41 -16.34
N GLY A 377 -17.57 -11.07 -17.21
CA GLY A 377 -17.06 -10.52 -18.46
C GLY A 377 -15.68 -9.89 -18.35
N SER A 378 -14.98 -9.79 -19.49
CA SER A 378 -13.56 -9.40 -19.56
C SER A 378 -13.26 -7.96 -19.12
N ASN A 379 -14.30 -7.11 -19.02
CA ASN A 379 -14.17 -5.71 -18.67
C ASN A 379 -14.48 -5.42 -17.19
N PHE A 380 -14.78 -6.43 -16.39
CA PHE A 380 -15.01 -6.25 -14.96
C PHE A 380 -13.74 -5.70 -14.28
N PRO A 381 -13.85 -4.68 -13.41
CA PRO A 381 -12.69 -4.01 -12.82
C PRO A 381 -12.12 -4.80 -11.65
N TRP A 382 -11.45 -5.92 -11.94
CA TRP A 382 -10.87 -6.82 -10.94
C TRP A 382 -9.86 -6.16 -10.02
N ASP A 383 -9.09 -5.20 -10.53
CA ASP A 383 -8.14 -4.38 -9.76
C ASP A 383 -8.86 -3.52 -8.70
N VAL A 384 -9.96 -2.87 -9.06
CA VAL A 384 -10.78 -2.07 -8.14
C VAL A 384 -11.48 -2.97 -7.13
N PHE A 385 -12.09 -4.06 -7.60
CA PHE A 385 -12.77 -5.00 -6.73
C PHE A 385 -11.80 -5.66 -5.72
N ALA A 386 -10.60 -6.05 -6.16
CA ALA A 386 -9.56 -6.58 -5.29
C ALA A 386 -9.09 -5.56 -4.24
N SER A 387 -9.02 -4.27 -4.59
CA SER A 387 -8.72 -3.21 -3.63
C SER A 387 -9.77 -3.12 -2.51
N TYR A 388 -11.07 -3.27 -2.84
CA TYR A 388 -12.15 -3.26 -1.85
C TYR A 388 -12.20 -4.51 -1.01
N VAL A 389 -12.00 -5.69 -1.63
CA VAL A 389 -11.91 -6.95 -0.88
C VAL A 389 -10.81 -6.84 0.16
N ALA A 390 -9.65 -6.31 -0.20
CA ALA A 390 -8.56 -6.20 0.75
C ALA A 390 -8.82 -5.13 1.82
N GLU A 391 -9.35 -3.96 1.42
CA GLU A 391 -9.84 -2.95 2.37
C GLU A 391 -10.71 -3.60 3.45
N TYR A 392 -11.73 -4.35 3.07
CA TYR A 392 -12.62 -5.01 4.02
C TYR A 392 -12.00 -6.22 4.74
N ALA A 393 -11.08 -6.93 4.10
CA ALA A 393 -10.33 -8.03 4.69
C ALA A 393 -9.34 -7.54 5.76
N GLY A 394 -9.05 -6.24 5.83
CA GLY A 394 -8.04 -5.68 6.72
C GLY A 394 -6.62 -5.94 6.21
N SER A 395 -6.49 -6.36 4.95
CA SER A 395 -5.23 -6.52 4.23
C SER A 395 -5.01 -5.29 3.34
N VAL A 396 -3.75 -4.95 3.04
CA VAL A 396 -3.49 -4.02 1.93
C VAL A 396 -3.76 -4.81 0.66
N GLY A 397 -4.73 -4.39 -0.13
CA GLY A 397 -4.97 -5.00 -1.43
C GLY A 397 -3.84 -4.75 -2.39
N PRO A 398 -3.86 -5.37 -3.57
CA PRO A 398 -3.17 -4.75 -4.69
C PRO A 398 -3.64 -3.29 -4.76
N VAL A 399 -2.70 -2.37 -4.53
CA VAL A 399 -2.91 -0.94 -4.72
C VAL A 399 -3.46 -0.77 -6.14
N PRO A 400 -4.53 0.01 -6.38
CA PRO A 400 -4.94 0.38 -7.72
C PRO A 400 -3.69 0.74 -8.52
N ASN A 401 -3.47 0.04 -9.63
CA ASN A 401 -2.22 0.14 -10.38
C ASN A 401 -2.17 1.57 -10.95
N ALA A 402 -1.44 2.43 -10.25
CA ALA A 402 -1.34 3.85 -10.54
C ALA A 402 -0.77 4.08 -11.95
N ILE A 403 0.01 3.11 -12.47
CA ILE A 403 0.50 3.06 -13.83
C ILE A 403 -0.66 2.87 -14.83
N ASP A 404 -1.63 1.99 -14.54
CA ASP A 404 -2.82 1.76 -15.35
C ASP A 404 -3.81 2.93 -15.29
N ASP A 405 -4.02 3.53 -14.11
CA ASP A 405 -4.85 4.73 -13.98
C ASP A 405 -4.26 5.90 -14.79
N ARG A 406 -2.95 6.09 -14.70
CA ARG A 406 -2.24 7.09 -15.51
C ARG A 406 -2.33 6.76 -17.00
N ALA A 407 -2.18 5.49 -17.38
CA ALA A 407 -2.27 5.08 -18.78
C ALA A 407 -3.67 5.32 -19.35
N ALA A 408 -4.72 5.01 -18.59
CA ALA A 408 -6.12 5.27 -18.97
C ALA A 408 -6.40 6.77 -19.14
N ALA A 409 -5.77 7.62 -18.34
CA ALA A 409 -5.85 9.08 -18.46
C ALA A 409 -4.97 9.66 -19.60
N THR A 410 -4.20 8.83 -20.31
CA THR A 410 -3.18 9.27 -21.27
C THR A 410 -3.37 8.58 -22.64
N PRO A 411 -4.36 9.01 -23.46
CA PRO A 411 -4.76 8.29 -24.68
C PRO A 411 -3.66 8.08 -25.73
N TRP A 412 -2.63 8.94 -25.75
CA TRP A 412 -1.55 8.85 -26.74
C TRP A 412 -0.58 7.68 -26.48
N LEU A 413 -0.58 7.06 -25.29
CA LEU A 413 0.34 5.96 -24.97
C LEU A 413 0.11 4.71 -25.82
N GLY A 414 -1.13 4.45 -26.26
CA GLY A 414 -1.49 3.22 -26.96
C GLY A 414 -1.64 2.02 -26.01
N ALA A 415 -1.56 0.80 -26.57
CA ALA A 415 -1.75 -0.43 -25.81
C ALA A 415 -0.52 -0.76 -24.94
N ARG A 416 -0.77 -1.44 -23.81
CA ARG A 416 0.30 -1.95 -22.92
C ARG A 416 1.04 -3.10 -23.61
N ARG A 417 2.38 -3.09 -23.52
CA ARG A 417 3.27 -4.12 -24.08
C ARG A 417 3.84 -5.06 -23.02
N THR A 418 4.02 -4.61 -21.78
CA THR A 418 4.48 -5.47 -20.68
C THR A 418 3.35 -6.30 -20.06
N ASN A 419 3.67 -7.50 -19.60
CA ASN A 419 2.76 -8.28 -18.77
C ASN A 419 2.85 -7.78 -17.32
N GLY A 420 1.95 -6.88 -16.93
CA GLY A 420 1.99 -6.22 -15.63
C GLY A 420 3.09 -5.16 -15.50
N GLU A 421 3.26 -4.63 -14.29
CA GLU A 421 4.34 -3.70 -13.95
C GLU A 421 5.64 -4.46 -13.74
N LEU A 422 6.75 -3.86 -14.16
CA LEU A 422 8.09 -4.37 -13.92
C LEU A 422 8.78 -3.52 -12.84
N PRO A 423 9.62 -4.12 -11.98
CA PRO A 423 10.45 -3.34 -11.08
C PRO A 423 11.47 -2.52 -11.87
N THR A 424 11.69 -1.28 -11.44
CA THR A 424 12.82 -0.48 -11.92
C THR A 424 14.14 -1.07 -11.45
N ALA A 425 15.23 -0.73 -12.12
CA ALA A 425 16.52 -1.35 -11.87
C ALA A 425 17.08 -0.98 -10.48
N ASP A 426 16.74 0.20 -9.95
CA ASP A 426 17.10 0.62 -8.58
C ASP A 426 16.30 -0.10 -7.48
N GLY A 427 15.24 -0.85 -7.84
CA GLY A 427 14.38 -1.59 -6.93
C GLY A 427 13.33 -0.75 -6.18
N VAL A 428 13.23 0.55 -6.45
CA VAL A 428 12.35 1.47 -5.71
C VAL A 428 11.01 1.67 -6.42
N GLY A 429 11.05 1.94 -7.72
CA GLY A 429 9.89 2.21 -8.55
C GLY A 429 9.31 0.99 -9.27
N ARG A 430 8.32 1.30 -10.10
CA ARG A 430 7.67 0.37 -11.03
C ARG A 430 7.54 1.06 -12.37
N PHE A 431 7.48 0.29 -13.45
CA PHE A 431 7.17 0.82 -14.77
C PHE A 431 6.40 -0.17 -15.63
N ALA A 432 5.72 0.34 -16.66
CA ALA A 432 5.17 -0.48 -17.74
C ALA A 432 5.45 0.18 -19.11
N GLU A 433 5.61 -0.65 -20.14
CA GLU A 433 5.79 -0.21 -21.51
C GLU A 433 4.46 -0.19 -22.25
N PHE A 434 4.27 0.80 -23.11
CA PHE A 434 3.14 0.99 -24.01
C PHE A 434 3.64 1.27 -25.44
N ASP A 435 2.76 1.21 -26.44
CA ASP A 435 3.13 1.38 -27.85
C ASP A 435 3.96 2.65 -28.13
N ASN A 436 3.61 3.77 -27.48
CA ASN A 436 4.19 5.09 -27.74
C ASN A 436 4.94 5.69 -26.54
N GLY A 437 5.21 4.89 -25.50
CA GLY A 437 5.94 5.36 -24.33
C GLY A 437 5.91 4.40 -23.15
N PHE A 438 6.21 4.94 -21.98
CA PHE A 438 6.27 4.21 -20.73
C PHE A 438 5.46 4.97 -19.69
N VAL A 439 5.00 4.28 -18.66
CA VAL A 439 4.55 4.94 -17.43
C VAL A 439 5.44 4.47 -16.30
N TYR A 440 6.07 5.42 -15.62
CA TYR A 440 6.92 5.20 -14.45
C TYR A 440 6.17 5.62 -13.20
N TRP A 441 6.28 4.82 -12.13
CA TRP A 441 5.78 5.14 -10.81
C TRP A 441 6.90 5.10 -9.78
N HIS A 442 6.88 6.06 -8.86
CA HIS A 442 7.76 6.13 -7.69
C HIS A 442 6.98 6.61 -6.46
N PRO A 443 7.28 6.14 -5.23
CA PRO A 443 6.55 6.51 -4.02
C PRO A 443 6.43 8.02 -3.75
N THR A 444 7.42 8.81 -4.17
CA THR A 444 7.45 10.26 -3.91
C THR A 444 6.99 11.13 -5.08
N THR A 445 6.92 10.60 -6.30
CA THR A 445 6.52 11.38 -7.49
C THR A 445 5.20 10.91 -8.09
N GLY A 446 4.78 9.67 -7.83
CA GLY A 446 3.57 9.10 -8.40
C GLY A 446 3.77 8.61 -9.84
N PRO A 447 2.68 8.27 -10.56
CA PRO A 447 2.75 7.75 -11.92
C PRO A 447 2.82 8.87 -12.96
N HIS A 448 3.77 8.79 -13.89
CA HIS A 448 3.92 9.74 -15.00
C HIS A 448 4.22 9.06 -16.33
N ALA A 449 3.59 9.56 -17.39
CA ALA A 449 3.78 9.03 -18.74
C ALA A 449 4.99 9.67 -19.42
N VAL A 450 5.93 8.86 -19.89
CA VAL A 450 7.16 9.27 -20.58
C VAL A 450 7.08 8.85 -22.05
N PRO A 451 7.05 9.78 -23.02
CA PRO A 451 7.02 9.45 -24.45
C PRO A 451 8.28 8.74 -24.90
N THR A 452 8.17 7.86 -25.91
CA THR A 452 9.35 7.20 -26.52
C THR A 452 10.41 8.22 -26.98
N SER A 453 10.00 9.39 -27.47
CA SER A 453 10.92 10.45 -27.92
C SER A 453 11.75 11.09 -26.80
N ILE A 454 11.28 11.05 -25.56
CA ILE A 454 12.03 11.46 -24.36
C ILE A 454 12.85 10.28 -23.82
N MET A 455 12.30 9.06 -23.93
CA MET A 455 12.92 7.83 -23.46
C MET A 455 14.31 7.58 -24.07
N GLU A 456 14.53 7.99 -25.33
CA GLU A 456 15.85 7.94 -25.97
C GLU A 456 16.94 8.62 -25.12
N LYS A 457 16.74 9.89 -24.75
CA LYS A 457 17.71 10.64 -23.92
C LYS A 457 17.73 10.12 -22.48
N TYR A 458 16.57 9.75 -21.93
CA TYR A 458 16.50 9.21 -20.57
C TYR A 458 17.32 7.90 -20.45
N ALA A 459 17.27 7.05 -21.47
CA ALA A 459 18.09 5.84 -21.57
C ALA A 459 19.59 6.13 -21.65
N GLU A 460 20.01 7.10 -22.48
CA GLU A 460 21.42 7.54 -22.56
C GLU A 460 21.96 7.96 -21.19
N LEU A 461 21.10 8.58 -20.37
CA LEU A 461 21.41 9.02 -19.01
C LEU A 461 21.22 7.93 -17.95
N ARG A 462 21.02 6.66 -18.35
CA ARG A 462 20.84 5.48 -17.46
C ARG A 462 19.52 5.47 -16.68
N TRP A 463 18.46 6.03 -17.25
CA TRP A 463 17.11 6.04 -16.69
C TRP A 463 17.07 6.51 -15.22
N GLU A 464 16.31 5.83 -14.37
CA GLU A 464 16.10 6.19 -12.96
C GLU A 464 17.36 6.02 -12.10
N ARG A 465 18.33 5.22 -12.54
CA ARG A 465 19.66 5.11 -11.89
C ARG A 465 20.59 6.27 -12.27
N GLY A 466 20.19 7.03 -13.28
CA GLY A 466 20.89 8.19 -13.79
C GLY A 466 20.73 9.44 -12.91
N PRO A 467 21.42 10.53 -13.28
CA PRO A 467 21.31 11.79 -12.56
C PRO A 467 19.93 12.45 -12.70
N LEU A 468 19.11 12.05 -13.68
CA LEU A 468 17.74 12.54 -13.85
C LEU A 468 16.77 12.04 -12.77
N GLY A 469 16.95 10.82 -12.26
CA GLY A 469 15.97 10.18 -11.37
C GLY A 469 14.59 9.99 -12.05
N TYR A 470 13.52 9.99 -11.28
CA TYR A 470 12.16 9.73 -11.76
C TYR A 470 11.48 10.96 -12.37
N PRO A 471 10.51 10.78 -13.30
CA PRO A 471 9.67 11.87 -13.76
C PRO A 471 8.85 12.47 -12.61
N THR A 472 8.64 13.78 -12.67
CA THR A 472 7.89 14.56 -11.65
C THR A 472 6.68 15.28 -12.21
N GLU A 473 6.61 15.44 -13.54
CA GLU A 473 5.50 16.07 -14.24
C GLU A 473 5.19 15.34 -15.56
N GLU A 474 3.98 15.54 -16.08
CA GLU A 474 3.61 15.05 -17.41
C GLU A 474 4.37 15.83 -18.50
N ARG A 475 4.45 15.23 -19.69
CA ARG A 475 5.01 15.91 -20.86
C ARG A 475 4.24 17.20 -21.16
N ILE A 476 4.96 18.24 -21.58
CA ILE A 476 4.40 19.48 -22.09
C ILE A 476 4.79 19.62 -23.55
N GLU A 477 3.84 19.99 -24.41
CA GLU A 477 4.13 20.38 -25.79
C GLU A 477 4.74 21.78 -25.81
N VAL A 478 5.89 21.91 -26.46
CA VAL A 478 6.64 23.17 -26.59
C VAL A 478 6.74 23.50 -28.07
N ASN A 479 6.21 24.65 -28.47
CA ASN A 479 6.17 25.09 -29.87
C ASN A 479 7.06 26.32 -30.07
N ASP A 480 7.77 26.39 -31.21
CA ASP A 480 8.50 27.61 -31.59
C ASP A 480 7.54 28.81 -31.80
N VAL A 481 8.04 30.03 -31.57
CA VAL A 481 7.41 31.28 -32.00
C VAL A 481 8.39 32.00 -32.95
N PRO A 482 8.00 32.44 -34.17
CA PRO A 482 6.65 32.51 -34.75
C PRO A 482 6.24 31.33 -35.67
N ALA A 483 7.08 30.33 -35.88
CA ALA A 483 6.80 29.20 -36.79
C ALA A 483 6.76 27.88 -36.03
N PRO A 484 5.58 27.34 -35.63
CA PRO A 484 5.51 26.23 -34.68
C PRO A 484 6.13 24.96 -35.27
N LYS A 485 7.37 24.65 -34.88
CA LYS A 485 7.82 23.27 -34.90
C LYS A 485 7.45 22.65 -33.56
N PRO A 486 6.75 21.51 -33.56
CA PRO A 486 6.37 20.85 -32.33
C PRO A 486 7.63 20.31 -31.63
N GLY A 487 7.60 20.33 -30.32
CA GLY A 487 8.56 19.69 -29.46
C GLY A 487 7.90 19.31 -28.15
N VAL A 488 8.64 18.59 -27.31
CA VAL A 488 8.16 18.12 -26.02
C VAL A 488 9.22 18.37 -24.96
N SER A 489 8.78 18.74 -23.77
CA SER A 489 9.63 18.78 -22.57
C SER A 489 9.02 17.93 -21.47
N GLN A 490 9.87 17.32 -20.64
CA GLN A 490 9.42 16.58 -19.46
C GLN A 490 10.38 16.76 -18.30
N ALA A 491 9.82 17.06 -17.13
CA ALA A 491 10.56 17.27 -15.89
C ALA A 491 10.77 15.96 -15.13
N PHE A 492 11.96 15.86 -14.53
CA PHE A 492 12.43 14.78 -13.68
C PHE A 492 13.07 15.39 -12.43
N GLN A 493 13.34 14.58 -11.42
CA GLN A 493 13.95 15.01 -10.16
C GLN A 493 15.27 15.78 -10.35
N GLY A 494 16.08 15.37 -11.34
CA GLY A 494 17.39 15.94 -11.64
C GLY A 494 17.42 16.95 -12.80
N GLY A 495 16.28 17.43 -13.29
CA GLY A 495 16.22 18.43 -14.36
C GLY A 495 15.14 18.15 -15.40
N THR A 496 15.31 18.66 -16.61
CA THR A 496 14.28 18.55 -17.65
C THR A 496 14.91 18.12 -18.97
N ILE A 497 14.29 17.15 -19.66
CA ILE A 497 14.66 16.82 -21.05
C ILE A 497 13.81 17.68 -21.97
N TYR A 498 14.45 18.38 -22.91
CA TYR A 498 13.81 19.10 -24.01
C TYR A 498 14.11 18.41 -25.33
N ARG A 499 13.09 18.14 -26.14
CA ARG A 499 13.18 17.46 -27.43
C ARG A 499 12.39 18.21 -28.48
N ARG A 500 13.08 18.84 -29.44
CA ARG A 500 12.42 19.41 -30.62
C ARG A 500 12.18 18.34 -31.66
N ALA A 501 11.05 18.35 -32.38
CA ALA A 501 10.77 17.34 -33.41
C ALA A 501 11.92 17.20 -34.42
N GLY A 502 12.31 15.96 -34.72
CA GLY A 502 13.42 15.65 -35.63
C GLY A 502 14.86 15.94 -35.13
N ARG A 503 15.05 16.44 -33.89
CA ARG A 503 16.37 16.73 -33.29
C ARG A 503 16.59 15.99 -31.97
N PRO A 504 17.76 15.45 -31.61
CA PRO A 504 17.96 14.75 -30.33
C PRO A 504 17.41 15.49 -29.10
N GLY A 505 17.07 14.74 -28.05
CA GLY A 505 16.71 15.34 -26.75
C GLY A 505 17.97 15.85 -26.06
N TYR A 506 17.84 16.85 -25.19
CA TYR A 506 18.95 17.36 -24.39
C TYR A 506 18.50 17.60 -22.95
N TRP A 507 19.35 17.23 -22.00
CA TRP A 507 19.12 17.43 -20.58
C TRP A 507 19.59 18.82 -20.17
N VAL A 508 18.68 19.58 -19.57
CA VAL A 508 18.92 20.93 -19.05
C VAL A 508 18.66 20.90 -17.55
N HIS A 509 19.63 21.33 -16.75
CA HIS A 509 19.57 21.22 -15.29
C HIS A 509 20.38 22.31 -14.57
N GLY A 510 20.22 22.35 -13.25
CA GLY A 510 20.99 23.20 -12.35
C GLY A 510 20.98 24.69 -12.73
N ALA A 511 22.06 25.37 -12.36
CA ALA A 511 22.18 26.82 -12.51
C ALA A 511 22.19 27.29 -13.98
N ILE A 512 22.71 26.47 -14.90
CA ILE A 512 22.62 26.72 -16.35
C ILE A 512 21.16 26.72 -16.80
N GLY A 513 20.41 25.68 -16.43
CA GLY A 513 18.99 25.57 -16.76
C GLY A 513 18.15 26.67 -16.14
N ASP A 514 18.44 27.08 -14.91
CA ASP A 514 17.77 28.20 -14.24
C ASP A 514 18.01 29.51 -14.98
N ARG A 515 19.27 29.80 -15.36
CA ARG A 515 19.62 31.02 -16.11
C ARG A 515 18.98 31.05 -17.50
N TRP A 516 18.95 29.91 -18.20
CA TRP A 516 18.32 29.79 -19.52
C TRP A 516 16.80 29.96 -19.44
N ARG A 517 16.13 29.36 -18.45
CA ARG A 517 14.69 29.56 -18.24
C ARG A 517 14.36 31.00 -17.86
N ALA A 518 15.18 31.65 -17.03
CA ALA A 518 15.05 33.08 -16.74
C ALA A 518 15.22 33.96 -17.99
N ALA A 519 16.02 33.52 -18.98
CA ALA A 519 16.13 34.18 -20.28
C ALA A 519 14.96 33.90 -21.25
N GLY A 520 13.86 33.30 -20.76
CA GLY A 520 12.68 32.95 -21.57
C GLY A 520 12.67 31.52 -22.11
N GLY A 521 13.68 30.71 -21.78
CA GLY A 521 13.79 29.31 -22.19
C GLY A 521 13.75 29.13 -23.71
N VAL A 522 12.98 28.16 -24.18
CA VAL A 522 12.83 27.85 -25.62
C VAL A 522 12.30 29.06 -26.43
N SER A 523 11.41 29.84 -25.84
CA SER A 523 10.84 31.05 -26.48
C SER A 523 11.72 32.29 -26.30
N GLY A 524 12.82 32.16 -25.56
CA GLY A 524 13.74 33.22 -25.21
C GLY A 524 14.81 33.47 -26.27
N GLU A 525 15.73 34.38 -25.95
CA GLU A 525 16.77 34.82 -26.88
C GLU A 525 17.80 33.74 -27.24
N LEU A 526 17.90 32.68 -26.44
CA LEU A 526 18.84 31.57 -26.63
C LEU A 526 18.25 30.43 -27.47
N GLY A 527 16.92 30.27 -27.49
CA GLY A 527 16.24 29.19 -28.20
C GLY A 527 16.40 27.81 -27.56
N TRP A 528 16.24 26.76 -28.38
CA TRP A 528 16.33 25.36 -27.93
C TRP A 528 17.75 24.97 -27.51
N PRO A 529 17.91 24.02 -26.57
CA PRO A 529 19.20 23.38 -26.34
C PRO A 529 19.64 22.58 -27.58
N THR A 530 20.94 22.61 -27.87
CA THR A 530 21.57 21.88 -28.97
C THR A 530 22.66 20.91 -28.50
N SER A 531 22.94 20.90 -27.18
CA SER A 531 23.84 19.95 -26.53
C SER A 531 23.34 19.65 -25.12
N ASP A 532 23.82 18.55 -24.53
CA ASP A 532 23.84 18.43 -23.07
C ASP A 532 24.89 19.40 -22.49
N GLU A 533 24.87 19.59 -21.17
CA GLU A 533 25.92 20.31 -20.46
C GLU A 533 27.29 19.64 -20.67
N ARG A 534 28.31 20.46 -20.94
CA ARG A 534 29.70 20.02 -21.17
C ARG A 534 30.62 20.58 -20.10
N PRO A 535 31.52 19.76 -19.55
CA PRO A 535 32.44 20.21 -18.50
C PRO A 535 33.51 21.17 -19.06
N LEU A 536 33.94 22.08 -18.20
CA LEU A 536 35.15 22.91 -18.32
C LEU A 536 36.04 22.62 -17.10
N GLU A 537 37.27 23.14 -17.10
CA GLU A 537 38.22 22.95 -15.99
C GLU A 537 37.64 23.44 -14.65
N ASP A 538 37.06 24.64 -14.63
CA ASP A 538 36.46 25.27 -13.44
C ASP A 538 34.95 25.55 -13.60
N GLY A 539 34.24 24.72 -14.36
CA GLY A 539 32.84 25.00 -14.66
C GLY A 539 32.20 24.07 -15.66
N ALA A 540 31.15 24.57 -16.31
CA ALA A 540 30.46 23.89 -17.39
C ALA A 540 29.82 24.89 -18.35
N TYR A 541 29.43 24.42 -19.53
CA TYR A 541 28.61 25.22 -20.43
C TYR A 541 27.63 24.35 -21.20
N GLN A 542 26.54 24.95 -21.67
CA GLN A 542 25.58 24.31 -22.56
C GLN A 542 25.33 25.18 -23.78
N GLU A 543 25.19 24.54 -24.94
CA GLU A 543 24.91 25.21 -26.21
C GLU A 543 23.41 25.24 -26.49
N PHE A 544 22.95 26.40 -26.98
CA PHE A 544 21.59 26.66 -27.42
C PHE A 544 21.63 27.22 -28.85
N GLU A 545 20.50 27.21 -29.55
CA GLU A 545 20.43 27.58 -30.98
C GLU A 545 21.06 28.94 -31.30
N PHE A 546 20.88 29.91 -30.41
CA PHE A 546 21.31 31.29 -30.60
C PHE A 546 22.33 31.74 -29.56
N GLY A 547 22.97 30.82 -28.82
CA GLY A 547 23.91 31.21 -27.78
C GLY A 547 24.44 30.08 -26.92
N ARG A 548 25.09 30.46 -25.82
CA ARG A 548 25.65 29.55 -24.82
C ARG A 548 25.39 30.08 -23.43
N VAL A 549 25.26 29.16 -22.47
CA VAL A 549 25.24 29.51 -21.05
C VAL A 549 26.42 28.83 -20.38
N TYR A 550 27.22 29.61 -19.67
CA TYR A 550 28.39 29.18 -18.92
C TYR A 550 28.10 29.26 -17.43
N TRP A 551 28.53 28.25 -16.69
CA TRP A 551 28.54 28.22 -15.24
C TRP A 551 29.97 28.05 -14.73
N ALA A 552 30.31 28.83 -13.71
CA ALA A 552 31.51 28.68 -12.89
C ALA A 552 31.13 28.98 -11.42
N PRO A 553 31.94 28.59 -10.42
CA PRO A 553 31.67 28.92 -9.03
C PRO A 553 31.39 30.42 -8.82
N GLY A 554 30.16 30.74 -8.40
CA GLY A 554 29.73 32.11 -8.12
C GLY A 554 29.22 32.91 -9.32
N GLN A 555 29.21 32.37 -10.54
CA GLN A 555 28.78 33.12 -11.74
C GLN A 555 28.11 32.25 -12.80
N VAL A 556 27.03 32.76 -13.39
CA VAL A 556 26.37 32.15 -14.57
C VAL A 556 26.15 33.21 -15.64
N VAL A 557 26.77 33.00 -16.81
CA VAL A 557 26.73 33.97 -17.92
C VAL A 557 26.03 33.36 -19.12
N ALA A 558 25.02 34.06 -19.63
CA ALA A 558 24.35 33.71 -20.87
C ALA A 558 24.79 34.65 -21.99
N LEU A 559 25.27 34.10 -23.10
CA LEU A 559 25.81 34.83 -24.25
C LEU A 559 25.00 34.52 -25.50
N ARG A 560 24.64 35.55 -26.26
CA ARG A 560 23.93 35.43 -27.54
C ARG A 560 24.91 35.55 -28.72
N ASN A 561 24.82 34.59 -29.64
CA ASN A 561 25.58 34.56 -30.90
C ASN A 561 24.89 35.50 -31.92
N SER A 562 25.17 36.80 -31.86
CA SER A 562 24.52 37.82 -32.72
C SER A 562 25.47 38.60 -33.65
N GLY A 563 26.73 38.14 -33.78
CA GLY A 563 27.80 38.79 -34.55
C GLY A 563 29.00 39.05 -33.64
N GLU A 564 30.23 38.92 -34.15
CA GLU A 564 31.41 39.07 -33.29
C GLU A 564 31.56 40.52 -32.76
N PRO A 565 31.75 40.72 -31.44
CA PRO A 565 31.82 39.70 -30.36
C PRO A 565 30.45 39.33 -29.74
N ASP A 566 30.36 38.11 -29.19
CA ASP A 566 29.19 37.60 -28.45
C ASP A 566 28.66 38.61 -27.42
N THR A 567 27.34 38.76 -27.34
CA THR A 567 26.70 39.77 -26.48
C THR A 567 26.11 39.11 -25.22
N PRO A 568 26.49 39.56 -24.01
CA PRO A 568 25.88 39.07 -22.77
C PRO A 568 24.40 39.45 -22.65
N LEU A 569 23.56 38.51 -22.22
CA LEU A 569 22.17 38.76 -21.86
C LEU A 569 22.12 39.42 -20.48
N SER A 570 21.31 40.48 -20.33
CA SER A 570 21.14 41.17 -19.05
C SER A 570 20.68 40.23 -17.94
N GLU A 571 21.14 40.47 -16.72
CA GLU A 571 20.73 39.71 -15.53
C GLU A 571 19.29 40.01 -15.11
N THR A 572 18.69 41.08 -15.64
CA THR A 572 17.30 41.48 -15.37
C THR A 572 16.38 41.06 -16.51
N ALA A 573 15.60 40.01 -16.27
CA ALA A 573 14.29 39.78 -16.87
C ALA A 573 13.41 39.05 -15.86
#